data_AF-M9V2Q6-F1
#
_entry.id   AF-M9V2Q6-F1
#
_cell.length_a   1.000
_cell.length_b   1.000
_cell.length_c   1.000
_cell.angle_alpha   90.00
_cell.angle_beta   90.00
_cell.angle_gamma   90.00
#
_symmetry.space_group_name_H-M   'P 1'
#
loop_
_entity.id
_entity.type
_entity.pdbx_description
1 polymer ?
#
loop_
_entity_poly.entity_id
_entity_poly.type
_entity_poly.pdbx_seq_one_letter_code
_entity_poly.pdbx_strand_id
1 'polypeptide(L)'
;NSIPTTQINGSINLTDNATVNIHGLAKLNGNVTLIDHSQFTLSNNATQIGNIKLSNHANATVDNAKLNGNVNLTDSAQFSLKNSHFSHQIQGDKDTTVTLENATWTMPSDATLQNLTLNNSTVTLNSAYSASSNNAPRHRRSLETETTPTSAEHRFNTLTVNGKLRGKGKFQFTSSLFGYESDKLKLSNDAEGDYTLSVRNTGKEPVTFGQLTLVESKDNKPLSDKLTFTLENDHVDAGALRYKLVKNNGEFRLHNPIKEQELRNDLVRAEQAERTLEAKQVEQTA
;
A
#
# COMPACT_ATOMS: atom_id res chain seq x y z
N ASN A 1 -19.95 -30.48 -18.27
CA ASN A 1 -20.29 -29.94 -16.93
C ASN A 1 -20.86 -31.03 -16.03
N SER A 2 -20.03 -31.98 -15.60
CA SER A 2 -20.49 -33.18 -14.87
C SER A 2 -19.58 -33.58 -13.70
N ILE A 3 -18.47 -32.87 -13.48
CA ILE A 3 -17.59 -33.11 -12.33
C ILE A 3 -17.93 -32.08 -11.24
N PRO A 4 -18.42 -32.49 -10.06
CA PRO A 4 -18.69 -31.57 -8.96
C PRO A 4 -17.40 -31.05 -8.35
N THR A 5 -17.46 -29.87 -7.72
CA THR A 5 -16.34 -29.35 -6.93
C THR A 5 -16.16 -30.16 -5.65
N THR A 6 -15.02 -30.85 -5.51
CA THR A 6 -14.66 -31.60 -4.30
C THR A 6 -14.61 -30.67 -3.09
N GLN A 7 -15.35 -31.02 -2.04
CA GLN A 7 -15.31 -30.31 -0.76
C GLN A 7 -14.33 -31.02 0.17
N ILE A 8 -13.25 -30.34 0.56
CA ILE A 8 -12.29 -30.81 1.55
C ILE A 8 -12.62 -30.07 2.85
N ASN A 9 -13.31 -30.75 3.75
CA ASN A 9 -13.77 -30.16 5.01
C ASN A 9 -12.80 -30.58 6.13
N GLY A 10 -11.95 -29.67 6.56
CA GLY A 10 -10.91 -29.95 7.54
C GLY A 10 -9.68 -29.09 7.33
N SER A 11 -8.83 -29.02 8.35
CA SER A 11 -7.55 -28.32 8.27
C SER A 11 -6.42 -29.27 7.85
N ILE A 12 -5.38 -28.71 7.24
CA ILE A 12 -4.20 -29.44 6.77
C ILE A 12 -2.99 -28.97 7.58
N ASN A 13 -2.20 -29.91 8.10
CA ASN A 13 -0.92 -29.62 8.75
C ASN A 13 0.19 -30.35 7.98
N LEU A 14 1.22 -29.62 7.55
CA LEU A 14 2.36 -30.13 6.81
C LEU A 14 3.64 -29.91 7.63
N THR A 15 4.46 -30.95 7.76
CA THR A 15 5.76 -30.93 8.46
C THR A 15 6.85 -31.52 7.58
N ASP A 16 8.10 -31.43 8.02
CA ASP A 16 9.27 -31.99 7.34
C ASP A 16 9.37 -31.48 5.89
N ASN A 17 9.19 -32.36 4.90
CA ASN A 17 9.21 -32.04 3.47
C ASN A 17 7.85 -32.33 2.80
N ALA A 18 6.77 -32.41 3.58
CA ALA A 18 5.45 -32.75 3.05
C ALA A 18 4.97 -31.70 2.04
N THR A 19 4.31 -32.16 0.99
CA THR A 19 3.78 -31.30 -0.08
C THR A 19 2.31 -31.60 -0.33
N VAL A 20 1.46 -30.57 -0.40
CA VAL A 20 0.06 -30.68 -0.79
C VAL A 20 -0.26 -29.70 -1.92
N ASN A 21 -0.97 -30.18 -2.93
CA ASN A 21 -1.47 -29.38 -4.03
C ASN A 21 -2.99 -29.51 -4.13
N ILE A 22 -3.71 -28.39 -3.99
CA ILE A 22 -5.16 -28.32 -4.20
C ILE A 22 -5.40 -27.50 -5.47
N HIS A 23 -5.98 -28.13 -6.48
CA HIS A 23 -6.13 -27.49 -7.79
C HIS A 23 -7.44 -27.88 -8.48
N GLY A 24 -7.88 -27.05 -9.43
CA GLY A 24 -9.06 -27.34 -10.25
C GLY A 24 -10.37 -27.20 -9.50
N LEU A 25 -11.27 -28.15 -9.72
CA LEU A 25 -12.60 -28.21 -9.08
C LEU A 25 -12.50 -28.72 -7.64
N ALA A 26 -11.75 -28.01 -6.80
CA ALA A 26 -11.56 -28.33 -5.38
C ALA A 26 -11.77 -27.09 -4.51
N LYS A 27 -12.42 -27.30 -3.36
CA LYS A 27 -12.63 -26.29 -2.34
C LYS A 27 -12.19 -26.81 -0.97
N LEU A 28 -11.16 -26.19 -0.40
CA LEU A 28 -10.74 -26.42 0.98
C LEU A 28 -11.52 -25.51 1.92
N ASN A 29 -12.26 -26.11 2.86
CA ASN A 29 -12.92 -25.41 3.95
C ASN A 29 -12.14 -25.71 5.25
N GLY A 30 -11.06 -24.96 5.48
CA GLY A 30 -10.18 -25.14 6.63
C GLY A 30 -8.85 -24.39 6.51
N ASN A 31 -8.12 -24.38 7.62
CA ASN A 31 -6.81 -23.71 7.69
C ASN A 31 -5.71 -24.63 7.16
N VAL A 32 -4.61 -24.05 6.70
CA VAL A 32 -3.38 -24.76 6.35
C VAL A 32 -2.24 -24.26 7.23
N THR A 33 -1.59 -25.17 7.95
CA THR A 33 -0.37 -24.90 8.72
C THR A 33 0.80 -25.61 8.06
N LEU A 34 1.86 -24.87 7.77
CA LEU A 34 3.10 -25.40 7.19
C LEU A 34 4.29 -25.13 8.12
N ILE A 35 5.08 -26.17 8.37
CA ILE A 35 6.28 -26.14 9.21
C ILE A 35 7.45 -26.78 8.44
N ASP A 36 8.68 -26.53 8.89
CA ASP A 36 9.94 -27.06 8.33
C ASP A 36 10.18 -26.64 6.89
N HIS A 37 10.23 -27.57 5.93
CA HIS A 37 10.44 -27.31 4.50
C HIS A 37 9.19 -27.68 3.69
N SER A 38 8.03 -27.78 4.35
CA SER A 38 6.79 -28.20 3.71
C SER A 38 6.24 -27.18 2.72
N GLN A 39 5.41 -27.66 1.80
CA GLN A 39 4.97 -26.91 0.63
C GLN A 39 3.46 -27.05 0.41
N PHE A 40 2.79 -25.93 0.17
CA PHE A 40 1.36 -25.91 -0.17
C PHE A 40 1.12 -25.10 -1.44
N THR A 41 0.40 -25.67 -2.40
CA THR A 41 -0.04 -24.95 -3.59
C THR A 41 -1.55 -24.97 -3.69
N LEU A 42 -2.17 -23.81 -3.81
CA LEU A 42 -3.55 -23.63 -4.23
C LEU A 42 -3.55 -23.08 -5.66
N SER A 43 -4.08 -23.81 -6.64
CA SER A 43 -3.98 -23.39 -8.04
C SER A 43 -5.17 -23.71 -8.94
N ASN A 44 -5.15 -23.20 -10.17
CA ASN A 44 -6.08 -23.59 -11.24
C ASN A 44 -7.57 -23.47 -10.85
N ASN A 45 -7.97 -22.28 -10.41
CA ASN A 45 -9.32 -21.95 -9.95
C ASN A 45 -9.81 -22.67 -8.69
N ALA A 46 -8.95 -23.40 -7.97
CA ALA A 46 -9.30 -23.93 -6.67
C ALA A 46 -9.60 -22.80 -5.68
N THR A 47 -10.36 -23.12 -4.63
CA THR A 47 -10.73 -22.18 -3.58
C THR A 47 -10.32 -22.70 -2.21
N GLN A 48 -9.79 -21.83 -1.37
CA GLN A 48 -9.64 -22.08 0.06
C GLN A 48 -10.48 -21.06 0.84
N ILE A 49 -11.21 -21.53 1.84
CA ILE A 49 -11.81 -20.72 2.90
C ILE A 49 -11.12 -21.12 4.20
N GLY A 50 -10.28 -20.22 4.72
CA GLY A 50 -9.43 -20.47 5.87
C GLY A 50 -8.05 -19.83 5.71
N ASN A 51 -7.33 -19.74 6.82
CA ASN A 51 -6.05 -19.05 6.89
C ASN A 51 -4.89 -19.96 6.46
N ILE A 52 -3.78 -19.36 6.05
CA ILE A 52 -2.49 -20.05 5.87
C ILE A 52 -1.51 -19.52 6.92
N LYS A 53 -0.89 -20.43 7.67
CA LYS A 53 0.22 -20.12 8.58
C LYS A 53 1.48 -20.86 8.14
N LEU A 54 2.58 -20.15 8.00
CA LEU A 54 3.87 -20.71 7.62
C LEU A 54 4.93 -20.38 8.66
N SER A 55 5.82 -21.33 8.95
CA SER A 55 6.99 -21.15 9.81
C SER A 55 8.22 -21.90 9.26
N ASN A 56 9.39 -21.72 9.87
CA ASN A 56 10.67 -22.28 9.42
C ASN A 56 11.00 -21.89 7.96
N HIS A 57 11.14 -22.86 7.05
CA HIS A 57 11.46 -22.66 5.63
C HIS A 57 10.28 -23.06 4.72
N ALA A 58 9.07 -23.13 5.29
CA ALA A 58 7.89 -23.54 4.56
C ALA A 58 7.52 -22.54 3.46
N ASN A 59 6.91 -23.03 2.37
CA ASN A 59 6.42 -22.14 1.32
C ASN A 59 4.99 -22.45 0.90
N ALA A 60 4.22 -21.39 0.65
CA ALA A 60 2.88 -21.50 0.10
C ALA A 60 2.75 -20.66 -1.17
N THR A 61 2.10 -21.23 -2.17
CA THR A 61 1.81 -20.56 -3.44
C THR A 61 0.32 -20.56 -3.71
N VAL A 62 -0.23 -19.39 -4.04
CA VAL A 62 -1.59 -19.24 -4.58
C VAL A 62 -1.45 -18.78 -6.02
N ASP A 63 -1.77 -19.64 -6.99
CA ASP A 63 -1.56 -19.38 -8.42
C ASP A 63 -2.84 -19.55 -9.23
N ASN A 64 -3.36 -18.45 -9.78
CA ASN A 64 -4.64 -18.42 -10.49
C ASN A 64 -5.76 -19.09 -9.66
N ALA A 65 -5.87 -18.73 -8.39
CA ALA A 65 -6.79 -19.37 -7.43
C ALA A 65 -7.34 -18.37 -6.41
N LYS A 66 -8.29 -18.83 -5.58
CA LYS A 66 -9.01 -17.99 -4.62
C LYS A 66 -8.69 -18.38 -3.18
N LEU A 67 -7.87 -17.59 -2.49
CA LEU A 67 -7.66 -17.70 -1.05
C LEU A 67 -8.57 -16.70 -0.31
N ASN A 68 -9.52 -17.23 0.46
CA ASN A 68 -10.40 -16.47 1.34
C ASN A 68 -9.99 -16.71 2.80
N GLY A 69 -8.92 -16.01 3.22
CA GLY A 69 -8.35 -16.08 4.55
C GLY A 69 -7.02 -15.36 4.63
N ASN A 70 -6.55 -15.11 5.84
CA ASN A 70 -5.32 -14.37 6.11
C ASN A 70 -4.08 -15.27 5.96
N VAL A 71 -2.94 -14.64 5.68
CA VAL A 71 -1.63 -15.30 5.60
C VAL A 71 -0.71 -14.76 6.69
N ASN A 72 -0.12 -15.64 7.48
CA ASN A 72 0.86 -15.29 8.51
C ASN A 72 2.15 -16.09 8.30
N LEU A 73 3.28 -15.39 8.21
CA LEU A 73 4.60 -15.98 8.02
C LEU A 73 5.48 -15.70 9.23
N THR A 74 6.23 -16.73 9.66
CA THR A 74 7.32 -16.59 10.62
C THR A 74 8.64 -17.18 10.10
N ASP A 75 9.76 -16.81 10.71
CA ASP A 75 11.09 -17.34 10.45
C ASP A 75 11.56 -17.05 9.01
N SER A 76 11.94 -18.05 8.23
CA SER A 76 12.36 -17.93 6.82
C SER A 76 11.27 -18.33 5.83
N ALA A 77 10.00 -18.35 6.26
CA ALA A 77 8.90 -18.79 5.43
C ALA A 77 8.64 -17.85 4.24
N GLN A 78 8.10 -18.41 3.16
CA GLN A 78 7.82 -17.64 1.94
C GLN A 78 6.39 -17.84 1.45
N PHE A 79 5.76 -16.74 1.03
CA PHE A 79 4.43 -16.76 0.42
C PHE A 79 4.50 -16.15 -0.98
N SER A 80 3.98 -16.87 -1.96
CA SER A 80 3.87 -16.41 -3.34
C SER A 80 2.42 -16.29 -3.78
N LEU A 81 2.03 -15.11 -4.26
CA LEU A 81 0.75 -14.86 -4.89
C LEU A 81 0.99 -14.61 -6.39
N LYS A 82 0.44 -15.48 -7.23
CA LYS A 82 0.64 -15.46 -8.68
C LYS A 82 -0.68 -15.41 -9.41
N ASN A 83 -0.78 -14.56 -10.44
CA ASN A 83 -1.93 -14.51 -11.34
C ASN A 83 -3.30 -14.44 -10.60
N SER A 84 -3.32 -13.82 -9.42
CA SER A 84 -4.44 -13.92 -8.47
C SER A 84 -4.78 -12.56 -7.89
N HIS A 85 -6.03 -12.41 -7.46
CA HIS A 85 -6.47 -11.31 -6.62
C HIS A 85 -6.59 -11.78 -5.17
N PHE A 86 -6.08 -10.98 -4.24
CA PHE A 86 -6.14 -11.25 -2.82
C PHE A 86 -6.60 -9.99 -2.07
N SER A 87 -7.54 -10.15 -1.13
CA SER A 87 -8.18 -9.04 -0.42
C SER A 87 -8.19 -9.22 1.10
N HIS A 88 -7.29 -10.07 1.61
CA HIS A 88 -7.18 -10.40 3.03
C HIS A 88 -5.81 -9.96 3.57
N GLN A 89 -5.59 -10.20 4.87
CA GLN A 89 -4.37 -9.74 5.53
C GLN A 89 -3.17 -10.64 5.19
N ILE A 90 -2.01 -10.02 4.99
CA ILE A 90 -0.70 -10.69 4.96
C ILE A 90 0.16 -10.06 6.06
N GLN A 91 0.71 -10.89 6.92
CA GLN A 91 1.62 -10.49 7.99
C GLN A 91 2.87 -11.37 7.93
N GLY A 92 4.06 -10.75 7.94
CA GLY A 92 5.34 -11.46 7.93
C GLY A 92 6.30 -10.86 8.94
N ASP A 93 6.89 -11.70 9.79
CA ASP A 93 7.93 -11.30 10.72
C ASP A 93 9.32 -11.33 10.08
N LYS A 94 10.36 -11.17 10.91
CA LYS A 94 11.76 -11.12 10.49
C LYS A 94 12.14 -12.34 9.63
N ASP A 95 12.93 -12.09 8.60
CA ASP A 95 13.45 -13.05 7.60
C ASP A 95 12.43 -13.65 6.61
N THR A 96 11.13 -13.39 6.79
CA THR A 96 10.08 -13.84 5.86
C THR A 96 10.10 -13.12 4.51
N THR A 97 9.55 -13.75 3.48
CA THR A 97 9.44 -13.16 2.13
C THR A 97 8.06 -13.33 1.51
N VAL A 98 7.50 -12.23 1.02
CA VAL A 98 6.27 -12.20 0.23
C VAL A 98 6.60 -11.82 -1.21
N THR A 99 6.11 -12.60 -2.18
CA THR A 99 6.31 -12.35 -3.61
C THR A 99 4.99 -12.28 -4.34
N LEU A 100 4.73 -11.17 -5.04
CA LEU A 100 3.56 -10.99 -5.89
C LEU A 100 3.98 -10.96 -7.37
N GLU A 101 3.43 -11.86 -8.16
CA GLU A 101 3.72 -12.00 -9.60
C GLU A 101 2.44 -11.94 -10.42
N ASN A 102 2.29 -10.91 -11.27
CA ASN A 102 1.04 -10.65 -12.01
C ASN A 102 -0.21 -10.67 -11.10
N ALA A 103 -0.06 -10.18 -9.87
CA ALA A 103 -1.05 -10.30 -8.82
C ALA A 103 -1.56 -8.94 -8.37
N THR A 104 -2.74 -8.94 -7.76
CA THR A 104 -3.30 -7.77 -7.10
C THR A 104 -3.59 -8.08 -5.64
N TRP A 105 -3.10 -7.24 -4.73
CA TRP A 105 -3.39 -7.35 -3.31
C TRP A 105 -4.08 -6.07 -2.81
N THR A 106 -5.33 -6.20 -2.37
CA THR A 106 -6.03 -5.12 -1.67
C THR A 106 -5.93 -5.35 -0.17
N MET A 107 -5.25 -4.44 0.52
CA MET A 107 -5.07 -4.50 1.96
C MET A 107 -6.39 -4.14 2.68
N PRO A 108 -6.84 -4.96 3.64
CA PRO A 108 -8.00 -4.63 4.46
C PRO A 108 -7.67 -3.65 5.59
N SER A 109 -6.42 -3.60 6.04
CA SER A 109 -5.92 -2.77 7.15
C SER A 109 -4.40 -2.62 7.06
N ASP A 110 -3.79 -2.00 8.07
CA ASP A 110 -2.33 -1.99 8.25
C ASP A 110 -1.72 -3.40 8.11
N ALA A 111 -0.54 -3.46 7.48
CA ALA A 111 0.22 -4.70 7.27
C ALA A 111 1.70 -4.45 7.50
N THR A 112 2.36 -5.43 8.11
CA THR A 112 3.82 -5.43 8.27
C THR A 112 4.41 -6.67 7.62
N LEU A 113 5.40 -6.47 6.76
CA LEU A 113 6.15 -7.53 6.08
C LEU A 113 7.64 -7.34 6.36
N GLN A 114 8.41 -8.42 6.25
CA GLN A 114 9.85 -8.29 6.17
C GLN A 114 10.29 -7.99 4.74
N ASN A 115 10.34 -8.98 3.85
CA ASN A 115 10.74 -8.76 2.46
C ASN A 115 9.53 -8.80 1.53
N LEU A 116 9.48 -7.88 0.56
CA LEU A 116 8.42 -7.81 -0.45
C LEU A 116 9.04 -7.74 -1.85
N THR A 117 8.68 -8.66 -2.71
CA THR A 117 9.05 -8.63 -4.14
C THR A 117 7.80 -8.43 -4.98
N LEU A 118 7.80 -7.40 -5.83
CA LEU A 118 6.76 -7.19 -6.83
C LEU A 118 7.31 -7.49 -8.22
N ASN A 119 6.57 -8.28 -9.00
CA ASN A 119 6.81 -8.49 -10.41
C ASN A 119 5.51 -8.27 -11.18
N ASN A 120 5.37 -7.09 -11.81
CA ASN A 120 4.18 -6.73 -12.57
C ASN A 120 2.87 -6.85 -11.74
N SER A 121 2.97 -6.46 -10.47
CA SER A 121 1.89 -6.61 -9.49
C SER A 121 1.43 -5.26 -8.96
N THR A 122 0.20 -5.21 -8.47
CA THR A 122 -0.38 -4.01 -7.85
C THR A 122 -0.74 -4.27 -6.39
N VAL A 123 -0.31 -3.39 -5.50
CA VAL A 123 -0.76 -3.36 -4.11
C VAL A 123 -1.68 -2.15 -3.93
N THR A 124 -2.94 -2.41 -3.58
CA THR A 124 -3.92 -1.40 -3.20
C THR A 124 -3.92 -1.29 -1.69
N LEU A 125 -3.42 -0.17 -1.17
CA LEU A 125 -3.22 0.01 0.28
C LEU A 125 -4.55 0.10 1.04
N ASN A 126 -5.63 0.47 0.37
CA ASN A 126 -6.92 0.67 1.00
C ASN A 126 -8.08 0.22 0.10
N SER A 127 -9.03 -0.52 0.67
CA SER A 127 -10.22 -0.99 -0.04
C SER A 127 -11.07 0.16 -0.59
N ALA A 128 -11.03 1.34 0.05
CA ALA A 128 -11.70 2.54 -0.40
C ALA A 128 -11.20 3.03 -1.78
N TYR A 129 -9.99 2.64 -2.20
CA TYR A 129 -9.45 3.00 -3.51
C TYR A 129 -10.41 2.63 -4.63
N SER A 130 -11.00 1.43 -4.60
CA SER A 130 -11.91 0.94 -5.64
C SER A 130 -13.37 1.38 -5.46
N ALA A 131 -13.76 1.85 -4.26
CA ALA A 131 -15.12 2.29 -3.97
C ALA A 131 -15.54 3.55 -4.74
N SER A 132 -14.57 4.31 -5.25
CA SER A 132 -14.79 5.63 -5.86
C SER A 132 -15.01 5.64 -7.39
N SER A 133 -15.34 4.51 -8.05
CA SER A 133 -15.71 4.53 -9.48
C SER A 133 -17.16 4.10 -9.70
N ASN A 134 -18.09 5.06 -9.65
CA ASN A 134 -19.40 5.09 -10.35
C ASN A 134 -20.34 3.86 -10.31
N ASN A 135 -20.06 2.81 -9.55
CA ASN A 135 -20.84 1.58 -9.44
C ASN A 135 -21.08 1.18 -7.97
N ALA A 136 -21.32 2.15 -7.09
CA ALA A 136 -22.15 1.84 -5.93
C ALA A 136 -23.55 1.52 -6.48
N PRO A 137 -24.18 0.37 -6.14
CA PRO A 137 -25.55 0.11 -6.55
C PRO A 137 -26.39 1.31 -6.14
N ARG A 138 -27.01 1.96 -7.13
CA ARG A 138 -27.98 3.04 -6.94
C ARG A 138 -29.20 2.44 -6.23
N HIS A 139 -29.09 2.18 -4.93
CA HIS A 139 -30.26 2.13 -4.08
C HIS A 139 -30.88 3.52 -4.14
N ARG A 140 -32.10 3.59 -4.69
CA ARG A 140 -32.95 4.79 -4.78
C ARG A 140 -32.73 5.66 -3.54
N ARG A 141 -32.03 6.78 -3.72
CA ARG A 141 -31.82 7.76 -2.65
C ARG A 141 -33.05 8.65 -2.59
N SER A 142 -33.74 8.60 -1.46
CA SER A 142 -34.62 9.65 -1.00
C SER A 142 -33.85 10.98 -1.01
N LEU A 143 -34.51 12.02 -1.48
CA LEU A 143 -33.98 13.37 -1.56
C LEU A 143 -33.82 13.94 -0.14
N GLU A 144 -32.68 13.71 0.50
CA GLU A 144 -32.28 14.43 1.72
C GLU A 144 -30.76 14.31 1.91
N THR A 145 -30.14 15.50 1.95
CA THR A 145 -28.79 15.86 2.39
C THR A 145 -27.57 15.25 1.70
N GLU A 146 -26.67 16.16 1.31
CA GLU A 146 -25.28 15.88 0.96
C GLU A 146 -24.70 14.83 1.90
N THR A 147 -24.31 13.67 1.34
CA THR A 147 -23.51 12.71 2.08
C THR A 147 -22.11 13.28 2.23
N THR A 148 -21.94 14.13 3.24
CA THR A 148 -20.79 14.02 4.12
C THR A 148 -20.68 12.53 4.50
N PRO A 149 -19.52 11.88 4.31
CA PRO A 149 -19.35 10.51 4.78
C PRO A 149 -19.46 10.54 6.31
N THR A 150 -20.60 10.11 6.83
CA THR A 150 -20.90 10.01 8.27
C THR A 150 -20.50 8.65 8.86
N SER A 151 -19.68 7.85 8.17
CA SER A 151 -19.01 6.70 8.79
C SER A 151 -17.62 7.10 9.28
N ALA A 152 -17.23 6.58 10.43
CA ALA A 152 -15.90 6.71 11.03
C ALA A 152 -14.78 6.01 10.21
N GLU A 153 -14.92 5.88 8.89
CA GLU A 153 -14.18 4.93 8.04
C GLU A 153 -13.58 5.57 6.76
N HIS A 154 -12.79 6.63 6.90
CA HIS A 154 -11.70 6.86 5.94
C HIS A 154 -10.38 6.79 6.70
N ARG A 155 -10.15 5.68 7.41
CA ARG A 155 -8.85 5.40 8.00
C ARG A 155 -7.90 5.05 6.86
N PHE A 156 -6.78 5.75 6.80
CA PHE A 156 -5.68 5.43 5.92
C PHE A 156 -4.85 4.27 6.49
N ASN A 157 -4.42 3.37 5.61
CA ASN A 157 -3.62 2.21 5.98
C ASN A 157 -2.13 2.46 5.75
N THR A 158 -1.30 1.78 6.52
CA THR A 158 0.16 1.76 6.37
C THR A 158 0.63 0.36 6.01
N LEU A 159 1.35 0.24 4.89
CA LEU A 159 2.17 -0.93 4.59
C LEU A 159 3.60 -0.68 5.05
N THR A 160 4.07 -1.46 6.02
CA THR A 160 5.46 -1.42 6.48
C THR A 160 6.23 -2.60 5.90
N VAL A 161 7.35 -2.32 5.22
CA VAL A 161 8.31 -3.32 4.74
C VAL A 161 9.62 -3.13 5.51
N ASN A 162 9.80 -3.96 6.54
CA ASN A 162 10.93 -3.88 7.48
C ASN A 162 12.27 -4.29 6.84
N GLY A 163 12.23 -5.27 5.95
CA GLY A 163 13.34 -5.72 5.16
C GLY A 163 13.35 -5.05 3.80
N LYS A 164 13.63 -5.82 2.76
CA LYS A 164 13.90 -5.26 1.44
C LYS A 164 12.68 -5.36 0.52
N LEU A 165 12.30 -4.21 -0.04
CA LEU A 165 11.40 -4.10 -1.19
C LEU A 165 12.23 -4.26 -2.48
N ARG A 166 11.76 -5.09 -3.43
CA ARG A 166 12.42 -5.34 -4.73
C ARG A 166 11.46 -5.44 -5.90
N GLY A 167 12.01 -5.22 -7.09
CA GLY A 167 11.36 -5.50 -8.37
C GLY A 167 10.63 -4.29 -8.96
N LYS A 168 9.44 -4.53 -9.52
CA LYS A 168 8.62 -3.51 -10.19
C LYS A 168 7.13 -3.75 -10.00
N GLY A 169 6.37 -2.68 -9.84
CA GLY A 169 4.93 -2.78 -9.63
C GLY A 169 4.25 -1.43 -9.42
N LYS A 170 2.99 -1.49 -9.00
CA LYS A 170 2.17 -0.31 -8.73
C LYS A 170 1.69 -0.34 -7.27
N PHE A 171 1.72 0.82 -6.62
CA PHE A 171 1.05 1.04 -5.34
C PHE A 171 -0.11 2.01 -5.55
N GLN A 172 -1.29 1.65 -5.07
CA GLN A 172 -2.50 2.45 -5.16
C GLN A 172 -2.85 3.01 -3.78
N PHE A 173 -2.93 4.34 -3.71
CA PHE A 173 -3.15 5.14 -2.51
C PHE A 173 -4.49 5.86 -2.58
N THR A 174 -5.15 5.95 -1.44
CA THR A 174 -6.15 6.97 -1.15
C THR A 174 -5.51 8.10 -0.36
N SER A 175 -5.98 9.33 -0.59
CA SER A 175 -5.48 10.51 0.12
C SER A 175 -6.57 11.54 0.38
N SER A 176 -6.35 12.37 1.39
CA SER A 176 -7.08 13.60 1.67
C SER A 176 -6.09 14.74 1.83
N LEU A 177 -5.80 15.45 0.74
CA LEU A 177 -4.96 16.65 0.76
C LEU A 177 -5.59 17.78 1.60
N PHE A 178 -6.90 17.77 1.83
CA PHE A 178 -7.58 18.65 2.78
C PHE A 178 -6.90 18.66 4.16
N GLY A 179 -6.57 17.47 4.68
CA GLY A 179 -5.97 17.26 6.00
C GLY A 179 -4.51 16.80 5.97
N TYR A 180 -3.89 16.69 4.79
CA TYR A 180 -2.57 16.07 4.60
C TYR A 180 -2.45 14.65 5.16
N GLU A 181 -3.49 13.85 4.94
CA GLU A 181 -3.54 12.45 5.34
C GLU A 181 -3.63 11.55 4.10
N SER A 182 -3.03 10.37 4.17
CA SER A 182 -3.05 9.39 3.09
C SER A 182 -2.68 8.02 3.60
N ASP A 183 -2.93 7.01 2.78
CA ASP A 183 -2.25 5.73 2.94
C ASP A 183 -0.73 5.96 2.92
N LYS A 184 0.02 5.07 3.57
CA LYS A 184 1.48 5.18 3.71
C LYS A 184 2.17 3.90 3.27
N LEU A 185 3.32 4.08 2.62
CA LEU A 185 4.29 3.02 2.39
C LEU A 185 5.55 3.34 3.18
N LYS A 186 5.86 2.50 4.18
CA LYS A 186 7.01 2.70 5.08
C LYS A 186 8.09 1.66 4.77
N LEU A 187 9.27 2.12 4.37
CA LEU A 187 10.32 1.27 3.80
C LEU A 187 11.64 1.37 4.56
N SER A 188 12.42 0.30 4.52
CA SER A 188 13.83 0.33 4.92
C SER A 188 14.70 1.09 3.91
N ASN A 189 15.90 1.46 4.34
CA ASN A 189 16.91 2.08 3.47
C ASN A 189 17.53 1.10 2.45
N ASP A 190 17.20 -0.19 2.50
CA ASP A 190 17.70 -1.21 1.58
C ASP A 190 16.75 -1.44 0.39
N ALA A 191 15.59 -0.76 0.36
CA ALA A 191 14.63 -0.82 -0.74
C ALA A 191 15.26 -0.45 -2.09
N GLU A 192 14.85 -1.14 -3.15
CA GLU A 192 15.28 -0.90 -4.53
C GLU A 192 14.17 -1.25 -5.51
N GLY A 193 14.28 -0.74 -6.75
CA GLY A 193 13.36 -1.07 -7.84
C GLY A 193 12.57 0.14 -8.34
N ASP A 194 11.68 -0.13 -9.29
CA ASP A 194 10.94 0.89 -10.03
C ASP A 194 9.43 0.70 -9.87
N TYR A 195 8.78 1.71 -9.30
CA TYR A 195 7.37 1.62 -8.94
C TYR A 195 6.55 2.82 -9.42
N THR A 196 5.29 2.57 -9.72
CA THR A 196 4.31 3.63 -10.01
C THR A 196 3.40 3.84 -8.81
N LEU A 197 3.20 5.09 -8.42
CA LEU A 197 2.24 5.52 -7.41
C LEU A 197 0.98 6.00 -8.12
N SER A 198 -0.15 5.37 -7.84
CA SER A 198 -1.46 5.88 -8.25
C SER A 198 -2.18 6.43 -7.04
N VAL A 199 -2.60 7.69 -7.09
CA VAL A 199 -3.18 8.36 -5.93
C VAL A 199 -4.59 8.85 -6.26
N ARG A 200 -5.58 8.41 -5.46
CA ARG A 200 -6.95 8.91 -5.50
C ARG A 200 -7.17 9.84 -4.32
N ASN A 201 -7.26 11.13 -4.61
CA ASN A 201 -7.54 12.16 -3.63
C ASN A 201 -9.05 12.39 -3.48
N THR A 202 -9.51 12.77 -2.28
CA THR A 202 -10.92 13.14 -2.01
C THR A 202 -11.42 14.35 -2.83
N GLY A 203 -10.52 15.11 -3.46
CA GLY A 203 -10.82 16.25 -4.32
C GLY A 203 -10.99 17.58 -3.57
N LYS A 204 -11.09 17.57 -2.24
CA LYS A 204 -11.16 18.79 -1.42
C LYS A 204 -9.83 19.52 -1.38
N GLU A 205 -9.87 20.85 -1.52
CA GLU A 205 -8.70 21.70 -1.42
C GLU A 205 -8.13 21.72 0.01
N PRO A 206 -6.80 21.76 0.18
CA PRO A 206 -6.16 21.90 1.49
C PRO A 206 -6.53 23.20 2.20
N VAL A 207 -6.68 23.14 3.53
CA VAL A 207 -6.86 24.34 4.37
C VAL A 207 -5.54 24.97 4.82
N THR A 208 -4.44 24.23 4.71
CA THR A 208 -3.08 24.66 5.04
C THR A 208 -2.12 24.35 3.91
N PHE A 209 -0.93 24.95 3.91
CA PHE A 209 0.10 24.63 2.92
C PHE A 209 1.13 23.68 3.52
N GLY A 210 1.46 22.63 2.76
CA GLY A 210 2.40 21.60 3.19
C GLY A 210 2.70 20.58 2.09
N GLN A 211 3.45 19.56 2.46
CA GLN A 211 3.73 18.40 1.62
C GLN A 211 3.04 17.17 2.23
N LEU A 212 2.48 16.31 1.38
CA LEU A 212 1.87 15.05 1.80
C LEU A 212 2.84 13.89 1.53
N THR A 213 3.45 13.32 2.57
CA THR A 213 4.31 12.14 2.41
C THR A 213 3.50 10.92 1.99
N LEU A 214 3.92 10.21 0.94
CA LEU A 214 3.33 8.93 0.51
C LEU A 214 4.24 7.76 0.88
N VAL A 215 5.54 7.92 0.66
CA VAL A 215 6.55 6.91 0.96
C VAL A 215 7.56 7.48 1.95
N GLU A 216 7.63 6.87 3.12
CA GLU A 216 8.47 7.31 4.24
C GLU A 216 9.50 6.27 4.64
N SER A 217 10.56 6.74 5.30
CA SER A 217 11.56 5.85 5.87
C SER A 217 11.07 5.24 7.18
N LYS A 218 11.44 3.99 7.42
CA LYS A 218 11.15 3.34 8.70
C LYS A 218 12.06 3.78 9.85
N ASP A 219 13.30 4.20 9.55
CA ASP A 219 14.36 4.43 10.53
C ASP A 219 14.93 5.86 10.52
N ASN A 220 14.18 6.86 10.04
CA ASN A 220 14.64 8.25 9.87
C ASN A 220 15.93 8.39 9.01
N LYS A 221 16.26 7.36 8.22
CA LYS A 221 17.36 7.38 7.24
C LYS A 221 16.78 7.65 5.85
N PRO A 222 17.43 8.43 4.98
CA PRO A 222 16.96 8.61 3.62
C PRO A 222 16.71 7.28 2.90
N LEU A 223 15.63 7.21 2.11
CA LEU A 223 15.39 6.08 1.23
C LEU A 223 16.47 6.01 0.15
N SER A 224 16.86 4.77 -0.18
CA SER A 224 17.87 4.43 -1.18
C SER A 224 17.70 5.20 -2.49
N ASP A 225 18.81 5.52 -3.16
CA ASP A 225 18.81 6.08 -4.51
C ASP A 225 18.57 5.01 -5.59
N LYS A 226 18.57 3.72 -5.22
CA LYS A 226 18.17 2.61 -6.10
C LYS A 226 16.64 2.45 -6.21
N LEU A 227 15.89 3.31 -5.53
CA LEU A 227 14.45 3.27 -5.46
C LEU A 227 13.86 4.42 -6.28
N THR A 228 13.11 4.07 -7.31
CA THR A 228 12.43 5.02 -8.19
C THR A 228 10.93 4.93 -7.98
N PHE A 229 10.29 6.07 -7.77
CA PHE A 229 8.83 6.20 -7.84
C PHE A 229 8.43 7.20 -8.90
N THR A 230 7.46 6.83 -9.73
CA THR A 230 6.78 7.73 -10.67
C THR A 230 5.33 7.89 -10.27
N LEU A 231 4.77 9.09 -10.46
CA LEU A 231 3.36 9.35 -10.19
C LEU A 231 2.55 9.04 -11.44
N GLU A 232 1.50 8.23 -11.32
CA GLU A 232 0.58 7.99 -12.42
C GLU A 232 -0.10 9.31 -12.82
N ASN A 233 -0.15 9.58 -14.13
CA ASN A 233 -0.61 10.84 -14.73
C ASN A 233 0.26 12.07 -14.40
N ASP A 234 1.46 11.91 -13.84
CA ASP A 234 2.40 12.97 -13.44
C ASP A 234 1.92 13.96 -12.37
N HIS A 235 0.64 13.91 -11.98
CA HIS A 235 0.05 14.83 -11.02
C HIS A 235 -1.18 14.28 -10.30
N VAL A 236 -1.53 14.92 -9.19
CA VAL A 236 -2.77 14.72 -8.43
C VAL A 236 -3.43 16.08 -8.23
N ASP A 237 -4.70 16.20 -8.59
CA ASP A 237 -5.45 17.45 -8.39
C ASP A 237 -6.27 17.40 -7.09
N ALA A 238 -6.29 18.52 -6.37
CA ALA A 238 -7.13 18.80 -5.22
C ALA A 238 -7.78 20.17 -5.43
N GLY A 239 -9.03 20.17 -5.88
CA GLY A 239 -9.69 21.36 -6.45
C GLY A 239 -8.85 21.98 -7.57
N ALA A 240 -8.53 23.26 -7.45
CA ALA A 240 -7.69 23.99 -8.41
C ALA A 240 -6.18 23.77 -8.22
N LEU A 241 -5.76 23.07 -7.16
CA LEU A 241 -4.36 22.87 -6.84
C LEU A 241 -3.83 21.57 -7.43
N ARG A 242 -2.72 21.68 -8.16
CA ARG A 242 -2.01 20.56 -8.77
C ARG A 242 -0.78 20.17 -7.95
N TYR A 243 -0.71 18.89 -7.58
CA TYR A 243 0.40 18.31 -6.84
C TYR A 243 1.24 17.41 -7.74
N LYS A 244 2.56 17.43 -7.53
CA LYS A 244 3.52 16.55 -8.19
C LYS A 244 4.28 15.74 -7.14
N LEU A 245 4.91 14.66 -7.57
CA LEU A 245 5.77 13.85 -6.70
C LEU A 245 7.19 14.44 -6.67
N VAL A 246 7.76 14.56 -5.47
CA VAL A 246 9.15 14.98 -5.26
C VAL A 246 9.81 14.07 -4.22
N LYS A 247 11.10 13.79 -4.38
CA LYS A 247 11.95 13.21 -3.33
C LYS A 247 12.52 14.37 -2.50
N ASN A 248 12.01 14.57 -1.29
CA ASN A 248 12.45 15.62 -0.36
C ASN A 248 12.89 14.99 0.97
N ASN A 249 14.07 15.34 1.45
CA ASN A 249 14.67 14.78 2.68
C ASN A 249 14.68 13.24 2.72
N GLY A 250 14.89 12.62 1.56
CA GLY A 250 14.94 11.16 1.45
C GLY A 250 13.59 10.45 1.45
N GLU A 251 12.47 11.17 1.38
CA GLU A 251 11.10 10.64 1.32
C GLU A 251 10.38 11.10 0.06
N PHE A 252 9.36 10.36 -0.37
CA PHE A 252 8.55 10.73 -1.53
C PHE A 252 7.25 11.39 -1.09
N ARG A 253 7.07 12.63 -1.52
CA ARG A 253 5.98 13.50 -1.07
C ARG A 253 5.27 14.13 -2.25
N LEU A 254 3.96 14.33 -2.10
CA LEU A 254 3.20 15.22 -2.97
C LEU A 254 3.43 16.66 -2.52
N HIS A 255 3.82 17.51 -3.46
CA HIS A 255 4.04 18.93 -3.24
C HIS A 255 3.36 19.77 -4.32
N ASN A 256 3.03 21.02 -3.99
CA ASN A 256 2.48 21.97 -4.95
C ASN A 256 3.58 22.98 -5.34
N PRO A 257 4.16 22.89 -6.56
CA PRO A 257 5.27 23.76 -6.96
C PRO A 257 4.92 25.25 -6.95
N ILE A 258 3.67 25.60 -7.27
CA ILE A 258 3.23 27.00 -7.36
C ILE A 258 3.12 27.59 -5.95
N LYS A 259 2.43 26.89 -5.04
CA LYS A 259 2.25 27.35 -3.66
C LYS A 259 3.56 27.42 -2.88
N GLU A 260 4.47 26.48 -3.11
CA GLU A 260 5.80 26.55 -2.52
C GLU A 260 6.61 27.74 -3.03
N GLN A 261 6.46 28.11 -4.31
CA GLN A 261 7.15 29.28 -4.85
C GLN A 261 6.57 30.60 -4.31
N GLU A 262 5.24 30.70 -4.18
CA GLU A 262 4.57 31.84 -3.55
C GLU A 262 5.09 32.05 -2.12
N LEU A 263 5.14 30.99 -1.32
CA LEU A 263 5.63 31.04 0.05
C LEU A 263 7.10 31.50 0.13
N ARG A 264 7.97 30.99 -0.76
CA ARG A 264 9.37 31.43 -0.84
C ARG A 264 9.48 32.91 -1.17
N ASN A 265 8.66 33.41 -2.10
CA ASN A 265 8.67 34.82 -2.48
C ASN A 265 8.21 35.72 -1.34
N ASP A 266 7.18 35.32 -0.59
CA ASP A 266 6.67 36.08 0.55
C ASP A 266 7.66 36.11 1.71
N LEU A 267 8.38 35.01 1.96
CA LEU A 267 9.47 34.97 2.94
C LEU A 267 10.59 35.95 2.57
N VAL A 268 11.03 35.96 1.31
CA VAL A 268 12.06 36.90 0.84
C VAL A 268 11.62 38.35 1.01
N ARG A 269 10.35 38.67 0.71
CA ARG A 269 9.80 40.02 0.92
C ARG A 269 9.76 40.41 2.40
N ALA A 270 9.38 39.49 3.28
CA ALA A 270 9.34 39.71 4.72
C ALA A 270 10.74 40.00 5.28
N GLU A 271 11.74 39.20 4.91
CA GLU A 271 13.14 39.40 5.32
C GLU A 271 13.70 40.75 4.84
N GLN A 272 13.36 41.18 3.62
CA GLN A 272 13.76 42.49 3.10
C GLN A 272 13.09 43.63 3.86
N ALA A 273 11.82 43.50 4.22
CA ALA A 273 11.10 44.49 5.01
C ALA A 273 11.70 44.62 6.41
N GLU A 274 12.04 43.50 7.06
CA GLU A 274 12.69 43.46 8.37
C GLU A 274 14.05 44.16 8.35
N ARG A 275 14.93 43.82 7.39
CA ARG A 275 16.23 44.50 7.23
C ARG A 275 16.10 46.01 6.97
N THR A 276 15.09 46.42 6.23
CA THR A 276 14.83 47.83 5.96
C THR A 276 14.38 48.57 7.23
N LEU A 277 13.59 47.92 8.08
CA LEU A 277 13.18 48.46 9.38
C LEU A 277 14.36 48.56 10.34
N GLU A 278 15.21 47.53 10.42
CA GLU A 278 16.43 47.54 11.22
C GLU A 278 17.38 48.65 10.80
N ALA A 279 17.64 48.81 9.49
CA ALA A 279 18.50 49.88 8.98
C ALA A 279 17.99 51.28 9.36
N LYS A 280 16.67 51.50 9.29
CA LYS A 280 16.05 52.78 9.70
C LYS A 280 16.13 53.01 11.22
N GLN A 281 16.07 51.98 12.04
CA GLN A 281 16.24 52.11 13.50
C GLN A 281 17.68 52.43 13.89
N VAL A 282 18.66 51.87 13.19
CA VAL A 282 20.08 52.18 13.38
C VAL A 282 20.38 53.63 12.99
N GLU A 283 19.83 54.13 11.87
CA GLU A 283 19.98 55.54 11.48
C GLU A 283 19.32 56.53 12.46
N GLN A 284 18.27 56.11 13.18
CA GLN A 284 17.59 56.96 14.18
C GLN A 284 18.27 56.98 15.55
N THR A 285 19.22 56.08 15.79
CA THR A 285 19.93 55.93 17.07
C THR A 285 21.41 56.35 17.00
N ALA A 286 21.90 56.74 15.82
CA ALA A 286 23.22 57.33 15.56
C ALA A 286 23.16 58.86 15.51
#